data_AF-A0A7S0CHF6-F1
#
_entry.id   AF-A0A7S0CHF6-F1
#
_cell.length_a   1.000
_cell.length_b   1.000
_cell.length_c   1.000
_cell.angle_alpha   90.00
_cell.angle_beta   90.00
_cell.angle_gamma   90.00
#
_symmetry.space_group_name_H-M   'P 1'
#
loop_
_entity.id
_entity.type
_entity.pdbx_description
1 polymer ?
#
loop_
_entity_poly.entity_id
_entity_poly.type
_entity_poly.pdbx_seq_one_letter_code
_entity_poly.pdbx_strand_id
1 'polypeptide(L)'
;DIDFSSKLVFPAMFVPSKVDLVTIRQSFLSACSLETKSKNICHQISLNQSSIGFGVHLGGGTRSLEVTNAVISPLTSVTKTIHQDALDPRFSKSSKYQLTQHEVLTAFLYVVFFGFLFGTLIPSYELWVNVFGYQTSIWVAVPALACALVLQTMSLTLVVHVFQSIALFKSEAKSEPLSQIMYLVYHNVAYSLQSYSFISVVVGSPIYNCIIKMMGGKIEGRALIFCNQIYEHKLITFCDKTIVDSSHISGHYSTFNDIVIGPCKVSGVLGQGVFAANALIISEESKPWHAFVGTYEDSKKHCFPMINDTESGLSRSLLSACSEE
;
A
#
# COMPACT_ATOMS: atom_id res chain seq x y z
N ASP A 1 -1.72 4.82 -21.93
CA ASP A 1 -0.53 4.36 -21.21
C ASP A 1 -0.80 4.49 -19.73
N ILE A 2 -0.52 3.45 -18.97
CA ILE A 2 -0.81 3.33 -17.55
C ILE A 2 0.50 2.95 -16.87
N ASP A 3 1.09 3.88 -16.15
CA ASP A 3 2.27 3.66 -15.30
C ASP A 3 1.98 4.11 -13.86
N PHE A 4 2.98 4.05 -12.98
CA PHE A 4 2.87 4.54 -11.60
C PHE A 4 2.41 6.02 -11.46
N SER A 5 2.64 6.84 -12.49
CA SER A 5 2.23 8.25 -12.53
C SER A 5 0.84 8.46 -13.14
N SER A 6 0.24 7.41 -13.69
CA SER A 6 -1.03 7.46 -14.40
C SER A 6 -2.22 7.42 -13.45
N LYS A 7 -3.05 8.46 -13.50
CA LYS A 7 -4.27 8.59 -12.70
C LYS A 7 -5.33 7.58 -13.15
N LEU A 8 -5.45 6.45 -12.46
CA LEU A 8 -6.53 5.49 -12.69
C LEU A 8 -7.36 5.27 -11.44
N VAL A 9 -8.54 5.86 -11.43
CA VAL A 9 -9.44 5.83 -10.28
C VAL A 9 -10.36 4.59 -10.31
N PHE A 10 -10.74 4.07 -11.48
CA PHE A 10 -11.48 2.81 -11.61
C PHE A 10 -11.34 2.26 -13.04
N PRO A 11 -10.89 1.00 -13.25
CA PRO A 11 -10.86 0.38 -14.58
C PRO A 11 -12.23 0.33 -15.27
N ALA A 12 -13.31 0.37 -14.47
CA ALA A 12 -14.71 0.41 -14.95
C ALA A 12 -15.05 1.66 -15.80
N MET A 13 -14.19 2.70 -15.81
CA MET A 13 -14.41 3.90 -16.62
C MET A 13 -13.86 3.80 -18.06
N PHE A 14 -13.12 2.75 -18.41
CA PHE A 14 -12.74 2.51 -19.80
C PHE A 14 -13.85 1.76 -20.51
N VAL A 15 -14.77 2.51 -21.12
CA VAL A 15 -15.76 1.91 -22.02
C VAL A 15 -14.99 1.24 -23.18
N PRO A 16 -15.14 -0.09 -23.40
CA PRO A 16 -14.36 -0.83 -24.39
C PRO A 16 -14.41 -0.26 -25.82
N SER A 17 -15.41 0.57 -26.12
CA SER A 17 -15.64 1.16 -27.44
C SER A 17 -14.75 2.35 -27.80
N LYS A 18 -13.82 2.79 -26.94
CA LYS A 18 -13.00 4.02 -27.15
C LYS A 18 -11.49 3.83 -26.97
N VAL A 19 -11.00 2.61 -26.72
CA VAL A 19 -9.61 2.40 -26.33
C VAL A 19 -8.97 1.33 -27.22
N ASP A 20 -8.11 1.75 -28.15
CA ASP A 20 -7.46 0.86 -29.12
C ASP A 20 -6.18 0.19 -28.62
N LEU A 21 -5.50 0.82 -27.66
CA LEU A 21 -4.25 0.36 -27.07
C LEU A 21 -4.24 0.65 -25.57
N VAL A 22 -4.03 -0.38 -24.76
CA VAL A 22 -3.81 -0.28 -23.31
C VAL A 22 -2.42 -0.81 -23.00
N THR A 23 -1.47 0.10 -22.81
CA THR A 23 -0.15 -0.24 -22.30
C THR A 23 -0.13 -0.02 -20.79
N ILE A 24 0.27 -1.02 -20.02
CA ILE A 24 0.43 -0.96 -18.57
C ILE A 24 1.88 -1.29 -18.25
N ARG A 25 2.57 -0.37 -17.57
CA ARG A 25 4.00 -0.46 -17.28
C ARG A 25 4.22 -0.36 -15.79
N GLN A 26 5.09 -1.22 -15.26
CA GLN A 26 5.57 -1.18 -13.88
C GLN A 26 4.46 -1.18 -12.81
N SER A 27 3.21 -1.52 -13.12
CA SER A 27 2.07 -1.31 -12.22
C SER A 27 1.63 -2.59 -11.52
N PHE A 28 0.94 -2.47 -10.38
CA PHE A 28 0.21 -3.58 -9.77
C PHE A 28 -1.27 -3.54 -10.14
N LEU A 29 -1.78 -4.58 -10.81
CA LEU A 29 -3.18 -4.73 -11.18
C LEU A 29 -3.86 -5.72 -10.23
N SER A 30 -5.00 -5.35 -9.67
CA SER A 30 -5.84 -6.24 -8.84
C SER A 30 -7.31 -5.91 -9.05
N ALA A 31 -8.18 -6.92 -8.98
CA ALA A 31 -9.64 -6.81 -9.11
C ALA A 31 -10.09 -5.97 -10.33
N CYS A 32 -9.44 -6.14 -11.48
CA CYS A 32 -9.78 -5.42 -12.71
C CYS A 32 -10.16 -6.38 -13.84
N SER A 33 -11.18 -6.02 -14.62
CA SER A 33 -11.48 -6.71 -15.88
C SER A 33 -11.18 -5.77 -17.03
N LEU A 34 -10.20 -6.14 -17.85
CA LEU A 34 -9.90 -5.48 -19.11
C LEU A 34 -10.38 -6.41 -20.22
N GLU A 35 -11.64 -6.26 -20.60
CA GLU A 35 -12.21 -6.99 -21.74
C GLU A 35 -12.33 -6.04 -22.93
N THR A 36 -11.45 -6.21 -23.92
CA THR A 36 -11.39 -5.31 -25.08
C THR A 36 -12.19 -5.80 -26.28
N LYS A 37 -13.15 -6.71 -26.10
CA LYS A 37 -14.05 -7.12 -27.17
C LYS A 37 -15.26 -6.20 -27.27
N SER A 38 -15.13 -5.14 -28.07
CA SER A 38 -16.27 -4.38 -28.59
C SER A 38 -16.40 -4.63 -30.09
N LYS A 39 -17.52 -5.20 -30.54
CA LYS A 39 -17.90 -5.28 -31.97
C LYS A 39 -16.84 -5.91 -32.90
N ASN A 40 -16.22 -7.02 -32.50
CA ASN A 40 -15.18 -7.74 -33.29
C ASN A 40 -13.88 -6.96 -33.59
N ILE A 41 -13.67 -5.80 -33.01
CA ILE A 41 -12.39 -5.08 -33.10
C ILE A 41 -11.52 -5.54 -31.93
N CYS A 42 -10.29 -5.97 -32.21
CA CYS A 42 -9.34 -6.40 -31.18
C CYS A 42 -8.47 -5.21 -30.78
N HIS A 43 -8.53 -4.79 -29.51
CA HIS A 43 -7.64 -3.75 -28.99
C HIS A 43 -6.46 -4.38 -28.26
N GLN A 44 -5.24 -3.89 -28.53
CA GLN A 44 -4.00 -4.41 -27.97
C GLN A 44 -3.83 -3.98 -26.51
N ILE A 45 -3.53 -4.94 -25.65
CA ILE A 45 -3.17 -4.78 -24.24
C ILE A 45 -1.71 -5.22 -24.14
N SER A 46 -0.83 -4.34 -23.70
CA SER A 46 0.58 -4.65 -23.44
C SER A 46 0.87 -4.43 -21.97
N LEU A 47 1.28 -5.48 -21.25
CA LEU A 47 1.71 -5.42 -19.86
C LEU A 47 3.23 -5.58 -19.83
N ASN A 48 3.94 -4.59 -19.30
CA ASN A 48 5.38 -4.61 -19.18
C ASN A 48 5.80 -4.38 -17.72
N GLN A 49 6.71 -5.20 -17.17
CA GLN A 49 7.25 -5.04 -15.80
C GLN A 49 6.20 -4.93 -14.70
N SER A 50 4.99 -5.43 -14.94
CA SER A 50 3.81 -5.22 -14.08
C SER A 50 3.50 -6.47 -13.26
N SER A 51 2.84 -6.31 -12.13
CA SER A 51 2.41 -7.42 -11.27
C SER A 51 0.90 -7.57 -11.33
N ILE A 52 0.41 -8.79 -11.56
CA ILE A 52 -1.01 -9.12 -11.63
C ILE A 52 -1.41 -9.89 -10.36
N GLY A 53 -2.31 -9.29 -9.60
CA GLY A 53 -2.89 -9.78 -8.36
C GLY A 53 -4.22 -10.49 -8.55
N PHE A 54 -4.98 -10.58 -7.45
CA PHE A 54 -6.22 -11.34 -7.37
C PHE A 54 -7.34 -10.75 -8.23
N GLY A 55 -8.18 -11.60 -8.84
CA GLY A 55 -9.41 -11.17 -9.51
C GLY A 55 -9.21 -10.35 -10.79
N VAL A 56 -8.02 -10.43 -11.39
CA VAL A 56 -7.73 -9.76 -12.66
C VAL A 56 -8.16 -10.65 -13.82
N HIS A 57 -8.99 -10.09 -14.70
CA HIS A 57 -9.43 -10.71 -15.95
C HIS A 57 -8.90 -9.89 -17.13
N LEU A 58 -8.01 -10.48 -17.92
CA LEU A 58 -7.44 -9.86 -19.12
C LEU A 58 -8.00 -10.57 -20.35
N GLY A 59 -9.01 -9.96 -20.96
CA GLY A 59 -9.69 -10.44 -22.15
C GLY A 59 -9.25 -9.70 -23.40
N GLY A 60 -8.22 -10.22 -24.08
CA GLY A 60 -7.85 -9.81 -25.44
C GLY A 60 -8.45 -10.73 -26.51
N GLY A 61 -8.71 -10.19 -27.71
CA GLY A 61 -8.80 -11.02 -28.92
C GLY A 61 -7.49 -11.82 -29.16
N THR A 62 -7.53 -12.84 -30.02
CA THR A 62 -6.46 -13.85 -30.25
C THR A 62 -5.06 -13.32 -30.61
N ARG A 63 -4.89 -12.02 -30.84
CA ARG A 63 -3.61 -11.38 -31.20
C ARG A 63 -3.25 -10.14 -30.37
N SER A 64 -3.93 -9.94 -29.24
CA SER A 64 -3.99 -8.61 -28.63
C SER A 64 -3.49 -8.51 -27.19
N LEU A 65 -3.07 -9.59 -26.53
CA LEU A 65 -2.47 -9.49 -25.18
C LEU A 65 -0.98 -9.83 -25.25
N GLU A 66 -0.15 -8.83 -25.00
CA GLU A 66 1.29 -8.96 -24.88
C GLU A 66 1.67 -8.79 -23.41
N VAL A 67 2.32 -9.78 -22.82
CA VAL A 67 2.75 -9.74 -21.42
C VAL A 67 4.24 -9.98 -21.39
N THR A 68 5.00 -8.94 -21.08
CA THR A 68 6.46 -8.95 -21.02
C THR A 68 6.92 -8.65 -19.60
N ASN A 69 7.84 -9.46 -19.07
CA ASN A 69 8.40 -9.28 -17.73
C ASN A 69 7.33 -9.03 -16.63
N ALA A 70 6.18 -9.73 -16.66
CA ALA A 70 5.10 -9.53 -15.70
C ALA A 70 5.06 -10.66 -14.64
N VAL A 71 4.76 -10.35 -13.36
CA VAL A 71 4.48 -11.38 -12.35
C VAL A 71 3.00 -11.70 -12.44
N ILE A 72 2.69 -12.94 -12.77
CA ILE A 72 1.32 -13.43 -12.79
C ILE A 72 1.13 -14.29 -11.54
N SER A 73 0.29 -13.84 -10.61
CA SER A 73 -0.07 -14.67 -9.45
C SER A 73 -0.66 -16.00 -9.93
N PRO A 74 -0.35 -17.14 -9.28
CA PRO A 74 -0.90 -18.46 -9.65
C PRO A 74 -2.42 -18.53 -9.55
N LEU A 75 -3.06 -17.58 -8.86
CA LEU A 75 -4.52 -17.45 -8.75
C LEU A 75 -5.14 -16.58 -9.86
N THR A 76 -4.34 -16.07 -10.80
CA THR A 76 -4.83 -15.26 -11.93
C THR A 76 -5.38 -16.18 -13.00
N SER A 77 -6.66 -16.01 -13.35
CA SER A 77 -7.24 -16.66 -14.52
C SER A 77 -6.86 -15.87 -15.77
N VAL A 78 -5.76 -16.25 -16.42
CA VAL A 78 -5.44 -15.71 -17.75
C VAL A 78 -6.11 -16.59 -18.80
N THR A 79 -7.18 -16.08 -19.38
CA THR A 79 -8.08 -16.86 -20.24
C THR A 79 -7.47 -17.35 -21.55
N LYS A 80 -6.30 -16.83 -22.01
CA LYS A 80 -5.68 -17.23 -23.30
C LYS A 80 -4.15 -17.10 -23.32
N THR A 81 -3.57 -17.80 -24.31
CA THR A 81 -2.14 -17.88 -24.68
C THR A 81 -1.35 -16.62 -24.37
N ILE A 82 -0.67 -16.64 -23.23
CA ILE A 82 0.47 -15.79 -22.95
C ILE A 82 1.53 -16.20 -23.98
N HIS A 83 1.98 -15.28 -24.82
CA HIS A 83 3.23 -15.46 -25.54
C HIS A 83 4.34 -15.53 -24.49
N GLN A 84 4.64 -16.75 -24.04
CA GLN A 84 5.70 -17.07 -23.07
C GLN A 84 7.06 -16.98 -23.76
N ASP A 85 7.36 -15.88 -24.45
CA ASP A 85 8.63 -15.73 -25.17
C ASP A 85 9.80 -15.40 -24.23
N ALA A 86 9.55 -15.25 -22.93
CA ALA A 86 10.56 -15.40 -21.90
C ALA A 86 9.88 -15.79 -20.58
N LEU A 87 9.86 -17.09 -20.25
CA LEU A 87 9.69 -17.51 -18.86
C LEU A 87 10.78 -16.80 -18.06
N ASP A 88 10.37 -15.89 -17.18
CA ASP A 88 11.29 -15.16 -16.34
C ASP A 88 12.17 -16.17 -15.58
N PRO A 89 13.50 -16.18 -15.80
CA PRO A 89 14.40 -17.17 -15.21
C PRO A 89 14.34 -17.17 -13.68
N ARG A 90 13.80 -16.11 -13.05
CA ARG A 90 13.55 -16.00 -11.60
C ARG A 90 12.52 -17.00 -11.08
N PHE A 91 11.53 -17.41 -11.89
CA PHE A 91 10.56 -18.45 -11.52
C PHE A 91 10.96 -19.85 -12.00
N SER A 92 11.98 -19.96 -12.87
CA SER A 92 12.40 -21.24 -13.43
C SER A 92 13.04 -22.22 -12.43
N LYS A 93 13.34 -21.77 -11.20
CA LYS A 93 14.06 -22.59 -10.20
C LYS A 93 13.63 -22.44 -8.74
N SER A 94 12.54 -21.74 -8.41
CA SER A 94 11.98 -21.89 -7.06
C SER A 94 11.34 -23.27 -7.00
N SER A 95 12.00 -24.21 -6.33
CA SER A 95 11.45 -25.55 -6.18
C SER A 95 10.10 -25.43 -5.49
N LYS A 96 9.09 -26.22 -5.91
CA LYS A 96 7.76 -26.26 -5.26
C LYS A 96 7.87 -26.32 -3.74
N TYR A 97 8.92 -26.98 -3.25
CA TYR A 97 9.29 -27.05 -1.84
C TYR A 97 9.54 -25.68 -1.18
N GLN A 98 10.28 -24.76 -1.81
CA GLN A 98 10.49 -23.41 -1.27
C GLN A 98 9.18 -22.63 -1.16
N LEU A 99 8.32 -22.71 -2.17
CA LEU A 99 7.01 -22.07 -2.13
C LEU A 99 6.16 -22.63 -0.97
N THR A 100 6.08 -23.96 -0.84
CA THR A 100 5.37 -24.61 0.27
C THR A 100 5.94 -24.22 1.63
N GLN A 101 7.27 -24.11 1.76
CA GLN A 101 7.89 -23.63 3.00
C GLN A 101 7.49 -22.19 3.33
N HIS A 102 7.47 -21.29 2.34
CA HIS A 102 7.02 -19.91 2.53
C HIS A 102 5.54 -19.85 2.95
N GLU A 103 4.67 -20.65 2.34
CA GLU A 103 3.25 -20.73 2.70
C GLU A 103 3.05 -21.27 4.11
N VAL A 104 3.72 -22.36 4.48
CA VAL A 104 3.65 -22.95 5.83
C VAL A 104 4.15 -21.98 6.88
N LEU A 105 5.27 -21.31 6.64
CA LEU A 105 5.81 -20.30 7.55
C LEU A 105 4.86 -19.11 7.71
N THR A 106 4.27 -18.64 6.61
CA THR A 106 3.31 -17.55 6.62
C THR A 106 2.05 -17.93 7.41
N ALA A 107 1.50 -19.13 7.17
CA ALA A 107 0.35 -19.64 7.92
C ALA A 107 0.64 -19.76 9.42
N PHE A 108 1.82 -20.28 9.78
CA PHE A 108 2.25 -20.36 11.17
C PHE A 108 2.32 -18.98 11.84
N LEU A 109 2.91 -17.99 11.17
CA LEU A 109 2.99 -16.62 11.70
C LEU A 109 1.62 -15.98 11.84
N TYR A 110 0.66 -16.28 10.95
CA TYR A 110 -0.73 -15.84 11.13
C TYR A 110 -1.39 -16.48 12.35
N VAL A 111 -1.16 -17.76 12.63
CA VAL A 111 -1.66 -18.42 13.86
C VAL A 111 -1.10 -17.73 15.11
N VAL A 112 0.20 -17.41 15.11
CA VAL A 112 0.85 -16.65 16.19
C VAL A 112 0.22 -15.26 16.33
N PHE A 113 0.01 -14.55 15.21
CA PHE A 113 -0.66 -13.25 15.20
C PHE A 113 -2.08 -13.34 15.76
N PHE A 114 -2.88 -14.34 15.40
CA PHE A 114 -4.21 -14.54 15.98
C PHE A 114 -4.13 -14.72 17.50
N GLY A 115 -3.15 -15.48 17.99
CA GLY A 115 -2.88 -15.60 19.43
C GLY A 115 -2.65 -14.24 20.10
N PHE A 116 -1.82 -13.38 19.50
CA PHE A 116 -1.61 -12.01 19.99
C PHE A 116 -2.89 -11.17 19.93
N LEU A 117 -3.64 -11.24 18.82
CA LEU A 117 -4.88 -10.50 18.64
C LEU A 117 -5.90 -10.85 19.73
N PHE A 118 -6.13 -12.13 19.99
CA PHE A 118 -6.99 -12.55 21.10
C PHE A 118 -6.42 -12.16 22.46
N GLY A 119 -5.09 -12.22 22.62
CA GLY A 119 -4.41 -11.72 23.82
C GLY A 119 -4.68 -10.25 24.11
N THR A 120 -4.85 -9.41 23.09
CA THR A 120 -5.19 -7.99 23.27
C THR A 120 -6.58 -7.74 23.86
N LEU A 121 -7.47 -8.74 23.81
CA LEU A 121 -8.81 -8.64 24.40
C LEU A 121 -8.82 -8.93 25.90
N ILE A 122 -7.77 -9.57 26.44
CA ILE A 122 -7.72 -9.99 27.85
C ILE A 122 -7.90 -8.80 28.80
N PRO A 123 -7.17 -7.67 28.69
CA PRO A 123 -7.33 -6.56 29.63
C PRO A 123 -8.74 -5.96 29.61
N SER A 124 -9.34 -5.87 28.42
CA SER A 124 -10.69 -5.37 28.22
C SER A 124 -11.74 -6.32 28.79
N TYR A 125 -11.54 -7.63 28.61
CA TYR A 125 -12.39 -8.67 29.18
C TYR A 125 -12.32 -8.70 30.70
N GLU A 126 -11.12 -8.63 31.29
CA GLU A 126 -10.94 -8.57 32.74
C GLU A 126 -11.61 -7.33 33.33
N LEU A 127 -11.45 -6.15 32.71
CA LEU A 127 -12.18 -4.96 33.15
C LEU A 127 -13.69 -5.19 33.07
N TRP A 128 -14.18 -5.75 31.96
CA TRP A 128 -15.59 -5.99 31.75
C TRP A 128 -16.17 -6.93 32.81
N VAL A 129 -15.56 -8.10 33.03
CA VAL A 129 -16.06 -9.09 33.99
C VAL A 129 -16.01 -8.55 35.43
N ASN A 130 -14.97 -7.80 35.80
CA ASN A 130 -14.84 -7.27 37.16
C ASN A 130 -15.77 -6.07 37.43
N VAL A 131 -16.15 -5.32 36.40
CA VAL A 131 -17.09 -4.19 36.53
C VAL A 131 -18.54 -4.66 36.40
N PHE A 132 -18.82 -5.69 35.61
CA PHE A 132 -20.18 -6.18 35.38
C PHE A 132 -20.55 -7.37 36.28
N GLY A 133 -21.11 -7.06 37.46
CA GLY A 133 -21.83 -8.02 38.30
C GLY A 133 -23.29 -8.26 37.85
N TYR A 134 -24.10 -8.91 38.69
CA TYR A 134 -25.47 -9.35 38.35
C TYR A 134 -26.47 -8.22 38.01
N GLN A 135 -26.17 -6.93 38.30
CA GLN A 135 -27.04 -5.78 38.01
C GLN A 135 -26.25 -4.49 37.76
N THR A 136 -25.63 -4.34 36.60
CA THR A 136 -24.86 -3.13 36.27
C THR A 136 -25.74 -2.04 35.67
N SER A 137 -25.71 -0.86 36.27
CA SER A 137 -26.36 0.34 35.72
C SER A 137 -25.75 0.74 34.37
N ILE A 138 -26.59 1.22 33.45
CA ILE A 138 -26.14 1.71 32.13
C ILE A 138 -25.11 2.85 32.26
N TRP A 139 -25.22 3.66 33.31
CA TRP A 139 -24.30 4.77 33.60
C TRP A 139 -22.88 4.30 33.94
N VAL A 140 -22.74 3.07 34.41
CA VAL A 140 -21.43 2.42 34.65
C VAL A 140 -20.99 1.68 33.39
N ALA A 141 -21.93 1.12 32.64
CA ALA A 141 -21.65 0.33 31.45
C ALA A 141 -20.98 1.14 30.32
N VAL A 142 -21.47 2.35 30.05
CA VAL A 142 -20.95 3.23 28.99
C VAL A 142 -19.47 3.61 29.21
N PRO A 143 -19.06 4.17 30.38
CA PRO A 143 -17.66 4.48 30.62
C PRO A 143 -16.78 3.22 30.70
N ALA A 144 -17.30 2.10 31.22
CA ALA A 144 -16.57 0.84 31.23
C ALA A 144 -16.26 0.34 29.81
N LEU A 145 -17.21 0.44 28.89
CA LEU A 145 -17.01 0.09 27.48
C LEU A 145 -15.95 0.99 26.83
N ALA A 146 -16.01 2.30 27.07
CA ALA A 146 -15.01 3.24 26.55
C ALA A 146 -13.61 2.89 27.07
N CYS A 147 -13.46 2.63 28.36
CA CYS A 147 -12.20 2.17 28.96
C CYS A 147 -11.73 0.84 28.37
N ALA A 148 -12.63 -0.12 28.16
CA ALA A 148 -12.31 -1.41 27.57
C ALA A 148 -11.78 -1.26 26.12
N LEU A 149 -12.38 -0.39 25.31
CA LEU A 149 -11.92 -0.10 23.95
C LEU A 149 -10.55 0.61 23.95
N VAL A 150 -10.33 1.55 24.88
CA VAL A 150 -9.03 2.21 25.05
C VAL A 150 -7.94 1.20 25.43
N LEU A 151 -8.21 0.33 26.41
CA LEU A 151 -7.26 -0.72 26.84
C LEU A 151 -6.92 -1.66 25.70
N GLN A 152 -7.92 -2.14 24.95
CA GLN A 152 -7.70 -2.99 23.78
C GLN A 152 -6.82 -2.29 22.75
N THR A 153 -7.09 -1.00 22.49
CA THR A 153 -6.33 -0.19 21.53
C THR A 153 -4.89 0.00 21.99
N MET A 154 -4.65 0.23 23.27
CA MET A 154 -3.30 0.30 23.84
C MET A 154 -2.56 -1.03 23.70
N SER A 155 -3.20 -2.16 24.03
CA SER A 155 -2.62 -3.49 23.86
C SER A 155 -2.28 -3.79 22.41
N LEU A 156 -3.18 -3.46 21.48
CA LEU A 156 -2.94 -3.68 20.05
C LEU A 156 -1.86 -2.75 19.49
N THR A 157 -1.77 -1.51 19.99
CA THR A 157 -0.68 -0.58 19.66
C THR A 157 0.68 -1.15 20.09
N LEU A 158 0.76 -1.77 21.27
CA LEU A 158 1.97 -2.43 21.74
C LEU A 158 2.35 -3.61 20.83
N VAL A 159 1.37 -4.46 20.46
CA VAL A 159 1.60 -5.57 19.52
C VAL A 159 2.13 -5.04 18.18
N VAL A 160 1.47 -4.03 17.60
CA VAL A 160 1.93 -3.39 16.35
C VAL A 160 3.35 -2.84 16.51
N HIS A 161 3.68 -2.20 17.63
CA HIS A 161 5.02 -1.67 17.88
C HIS A 161 6.10 -2.77 17.87
N VAL A 162 5.81 -3.93 18.47
CA VAL A 162 6.71 -5.09 18.45
C VAL A 162 6.90 -5.63 17.03
N PHE A 163 5.80 -5.90 16.31
CA PHE A 163 5.85 -6.40 14.93
C PHE A 163 6.55 -5.41 13.99
N GLN A 164 6.28 -4.11 14.13
CA GLN A 164 6.94 -3.05 13.37
C GLN A 164 8.45 -3.04 13.63
N SER A 165 8.86 -3.16 14.90
CA SER A 165 10.28 -3.13 15.26
C SER A 165 11.04 -4.35 14.74
N ILE A 166 10.38 -5.51 14.63
CA ILE A 166 10.96 -6.72 14.03
C ILE A 166 10.99 -6.60 12.50
N ALA A 167 9.87 -6.25 11.87
CA ALA A 167 9.74 -6.19 10.41
C ALA A 167 10.64 -5.11 9.78
N LEU A 168 10.77 -3.97 10.46
CA LEU A 168 11.58 -2.83 10.02
C LEU A 168 13.00 -2.84 10.62
N PHE A 169 13.43 -3.95 11.20
CA PHE A 169 14.78 -4.04 11.76
C PHE A 169 15.83 -3.81 10.67
N LYS A 170 16.64 -2.77 10.82
CA LYS A 170 17.65 -2.30 9.84
C LYS A 170 17.10 -1.74 8.53
N SER A 171 15.79 -1.49 8.41
CA SER A 171 15.21 -0.96 7.16
C SER A 171 15.70 0.45 6.85
N GLU A 172 15.97 1.28 7.84
CA GLU A 172 16.53 2.65 7.63
C GLU A 172 17.87 2.64 6.89
N ALA A 173 18.67 1.59 7.03
CA ALA A 173 20.00 1.50 6.41
C ALA A 173 19.99 0.80 5.05
N LYS A 174 18.97 -0.02 4.77
CA LYS A 174 18.92 -0.90 3.59
C LYS A 174 17.75 -0.63 2.66
N SER A 175 16.78 0.17 3.08
CA SER A 175 15.53 0.41 2.37
C SER A 175 14.73 -0.87 2.07
N GLU A 176 14.95 -1.93 2.86
CA GLU A 176 14.32 -3.25 2.71
C GLU A 176 13.81 -3.73 4.08
N PRO A 177 12.71 -4.51 4.13
CA PRO A 177 12.31 -5.18 5.36
C PRO A 177 13.29 -6.26 5.78
N LEU A 178 13.23 -6.68 7.05
CA LEU A 178 13.98 -7.85 7.53
C LEU A 178 13.64 -9.12 6.73
N SER A 179 12.36 -9.28 6.39
CA SER A 179 11.84 -10.37 5.57
C SER A 179 10.46 -9.96 5.04
N GLN A 180 10.17 -10.32 3.78
CA GLN A 180 8.87 -10.06 3.16
C GLN A 180 7.72 -10.70 3.93
N ILE A 181 7.90 -11.92 4.43
CA ILE A 181 6.85 -12.61 5.21
C ILE A 181 6.57 -11.86 6.51
N MET A 182 7.61 -11.51 7.28
CA MET A 182 7.44 -10.78 8.54
C MET A 182 6.81 -9.41 8.30
N TYR A 183 7.17 -8.78 7.19
CA TYR A 183 6.60 -7.51 6.76
C TYR A 183 5.11 -7.63 6.40
N LEU A 184 4.70 -8.66 5.65
CA LEU A 184 3.28 -8.93 5.36
C LEU A 184 2.46 -9.18 6.64
N VAL A 185 3.01 -9.91 7.60
CA VAL A 185 2.35 -10.13 8.90
C VAL A 185 2.19 -8.81 9.63
N TYR A 186 3.26 -8.00 9.74
CA TYR A 186 3.21 -6.66 10.31
C TYR A 186 2.12 -5.80 9.65
N HIS A 187 2.06 -5.80 8.32
CA HIS A 187 1.08 -5.02 7.57
C HIS A 187 -0.36 -5.41 7.93
N ASN A 188 -0.65 -6.70 8.11
CA ASN A 188 -1.95 -7.18 8.58
C ASN A 188 -2.24 -6.80 10.03
N VAL A 189 -1.24 -6.82 10.92
CA VAL A 189 -1.39 -6.35 12.31
C VAL A 189 -1.73 -4.86 12.32
N ALA A 190 -1.00 -4.05 11.54
CA ALA A 190 -1.24 -2.61 11.43
C ALA A 190 -2.61 -2.29 10.81
N TYR A 191 -3.04 -3.06 9.81
CA TYR A 191 -4.38 -2.96 9.25
C TYR A 191 -5.46 -3.29 10.29
N SER A 192 -5.24 -4.32 11.11
CA SER A 192 -6.16 -4.71 12.17
C SER A 192 -6.29 -3.63 13.25
N LEU A 193 -5.18 -2.99 13.61
CA LEU A 193 -5.19 -1.84 14.51
C LEU A 193 -6.03 -0.68 13.95
N GLN A 194 -5.88 -0.33 12.68
CA GLN A 194 -6.61 0.79 12.10
C GLN A 194 -8.09 0.49 11.88
N SER A 195 -8.42 -0.76 11.54
CA SER A 195 -9.80 -1.16 11.19
C SER A 195 -10.65 -1.55 12.40
N TYR A 196 -10.06 -2.19 13.41
CA TYR A 196 -10.81 -2.83 14.50
C TYR A 196 -10.54 -2.22 15.89
N SER A 197 -9.81 -1.11 15.97
CA SER A 197 -9.57 -0.42 17.26
C SER A 197 -10.30 0.91 17.37
N PHE A 198 -10.21 1.50 18.56
CA PHE A 198 -10.75 2.82 18.86
C PHE A 198 -10.08 3.95 18.04
N ILE A 199 -8.98 3.68 17.33
CA ILE A 199 -8.30 4.65 16.47
C ILE A 199 -9.25 5.29 15.47
N SER A 200 -10.16 4.51 14.87
CA SER A 200 -11.15 5.00 13.91
C SER A 200 -12.05 6.12 14.45
N VAL A 201 -12.33 6.11 15.76
CA VAL A 201 -13.18 7.11 16.43
C VAL A 201 -12.43 8.42 16.70
N VAL A 202 -11.10 8.34 16.87
CA VAL A 202 -10.27 9.50 17.22
C VAL A 202 -9.61 10.14 16.00
N VAL A 203 -9.81 9.62 14.78
CA VAL A 203 -9.27 10.20 13.54
C VAL A 203 -9.58 11.70 13.46
N GLY A 204 -8.59 12.49 13.04
CA GLY A 204 -8.71 13.95 12.99
C GLY A 204 -8.61 14.69 14.32
N SER A 205 -8.52 13.98 15.45
CA SER A 205 -8.37 14.60 16.78
C SER A 205 -6.91 14.72 17.24
N PRO A 206 -6.61 15.57 18.24
CA PRO A 206 -5.30 15.60 18.88
C PRO A 206 -4.86 14.27 19.51
N ILE A 207 -5.82 13.43 19.93
CA ILE A 207 -5.53 12.10 20.49
C ILE A 207 -4.92 11.19 19.41
N TYR A 208 -5.43 11.26 18.18
CA TYR A 208 -4.88 10.50 17.06
C TYR A 208 -3.44 10.91 16.74
N ASN A 209 -3.12 12.20 16.80
CA ASN A 209 -1.74 12.68 16.68
C ASN A 209 -0.83 12.11 17.78
N CYS A 210 -1.33 11.98 19.01
CA CYS A 210 -0.59 11.34 20.10
C CYS A 210 -0.32 9.86 19.81
N ILE A 211 -1.32 9.12 19.32
CA ILE A 211 -1.19 7.71 18.96
C ILE A 211 -0.17 7.52 17.83
N ILE A 212 -0.19 8.37 16.79
CA ILE A 212 0.83 8.35 15.71
C ILE A 212 2.24 8.56 16.30
N LYS A 213 2.41 9.53 17.21
CA LYS A 213 3.70 9.76 17.89
C LYS A 213 4.15 8.57 18.72
N MET A 214 3.25 7.92 19.45
CA MET A 214 3.56 6.70 20.23
C MET A 214 4.02 5.53 19.33
N MET A 215 3.49 5.43 18.11
CA MET A 215 3.94 4.43 17.12
C MET A 215 5.25 4.80 16.42
N GLY A 216 5.84 5.96 16.76
CA GLY A 216 7.12 6.44 16.27
C GLY A 216 7.03 7.52 15.19
N GLY A 217 5.83 7.94 14.80
CA GLY A 217 5.64 9.03 13.84
C GLY A 217 6.13 10.37 14.37
N LYS A 218 6.63 11.21 13.46
CA LYS A 218 7.08 12.56 13.77
C LYS A 218 6.00 13.54 13.33
N ILE A 219 5.62 14.46 14.21
CA ILE A 219 4.72 15.57 13.90
C ILE A 219 5.40 16.84 14.41
N GLU A 220 5.88 17.67 13.49
CA GLU A 220 6.72 18.85 13.76
C GLU A 220 5.90 20.03 14.34
N GLY A 221 4.56 19.95 14.35
CA GLY A 221 3.70 20.98 14.91
C GLY A 221 2.24 20.55 15.02
N ARG A 222 1.33 21.40 14.54
CA ARG A 222 -0.11 21.12 14.47
C ARG A 222 -0.43 20.41 13.18
N ALA A 223 -1.08 19.26 13.24
CA ALA A 223 -1.56 18.56 12.05
C ALA A 223 -3.01 18.09 12.27
N LEU A 224 -3.80 18.11 11.20
CA LEU A 224 -5.15 17.53 11.16
C LEU A 224 -5.11 16.33 10.22
N ILE A 225 -5.12 15.13 10.79
CA ILE A 225 -4.85 13.89 10.04
C ILE A 225 -6.13 13.05 9.96
N PHE A 226 -6.76 13.06 8.79
CA PHE A 226 -7.91 12.23 8.43
C PHE A 226 -7.51 11.12 7.45
N CYS A 227 -6.39 10.44 7.71
CA CYS A 227 -5.94 9.35 6.85
C CYS A 227 -6.90 8.16 6.89
N ASN A 228 -7.09 7.53 5.74
CA ASN A 228 -7.74 6.21 5.68
C ASN A 228 -6.80 5.15 6.26
N GLN A 229 -5.51 5.22 5.88
CA GLN A 229 -4.49 4.26 6.25
C GLN A 229 -3.11 4.94 6.42
N ILE A 230 -2.38 4.55 7.46
CA ILE A 230 -0.97 4.92 7.70
C ILE A 230 -0.17 3.66 8.02
N TYR A 231 0.96 3.48 7.35
CA TYR A 231 1.91 2.39 7.62
C TYR A 231 3.31 2.93 7.92
N GLU A 232 4.16 2.09 8.52
CA GLU A 232 5.55 2.41 8.88
C GLU A 232 5.68 3.70 9.70
N HIS A 233 4.87 3.89 10.74
CA HIS A 233 4.80 5.14 11.51
C HIS A 233 6.16 5.78 11.82
N LYS A 234 7.19 4.98 12.18
CA LYS A 234 8.56 5.44 12.43
C LYS A 234 9.22 6.24 11.29
N LEU A 235 8.78 6.00 10.05
CA LEU A 235 9.28 6.61 8.83
C LEU A 235 8.41 7.76 8.33
N ILE A 236 7.28 8.02 8.98
CA ILE A 236 6.33 9.07 8.57
C ILE A 236 6.58 10.35 9.36
N THR A 237 6.70 11.46 8.64
CA THR A 237 6.84 12.80 9.21
C THR A 237 5.76 13.73 8.66
N PHE A 238 4.98 14.33 9.57
CA PHE A 238 4.02 15.38 9.25
C PHE A 238 4.59 16.75 9.67
N CYS A 239 4.66 17.69 8.73
CA CYS A 239 5.10 19.06 9.00
C CYS A 239 4.08 19.85 9.85
N ASP A 240 4.47 21.05 10.30
CA ASP A 240 3.52 21.97 10.92
C ASP A 240 2.45 22.43 9.91
N LYS A 241 1.21 22.55 10.39
CA LYS A 241 0.00 22.90 9.64
C LYS A 241 -0.36 21.93 8.51
N THR A 242 0.10 20.69 8.57
CA THR A 242 -0.31 19.67 7.60
C THR A 242 -1.76 19.26 7.82
N ILE A 243 -2.55 19.23 6.75
CA ILE A 243 -3.91 18.68 6.73
C ILE A 243 -3.90 17.50 5.79
N VAL A 244 -4.41 16.34 6.23
CA VAL A 244 -4.54 15.17 5.38
C VAL A 244 -5.99 14.75 5.33
N ASP A 245 -6.56 14.69 4.14
CA ASP A 245 -7.95 14.30 3.90
C ASP A 245 -8.00 12.93 3.22
N SER A 246 -8.65 11.95 3.86
CA SER A 246 -8.91 10.57 3.39
C SER A 246 -7.84 9.97 2.47
N SER A 247 -6.57 10.14 2.84
CA SER A 247 -5.42 9.71 2.05
C SER A 247 -4.80 8.43 2.61
N HIS A 248 -3.99 7.77 1.79
CA HIS A 248 -3.20 6.61 2.18
C HIS A 248 -1.72 6.99 2.18
N ILE A 249 -1.10 6.93 3.36
CA ILE A 249 0.30 7.31 3.57
C ILE A 249 1.08 6.10 4.03
N SER A 250 2.22 5.85 3.42
CA SER A 250 3.01 4.68 3.71
C SER A 250 4.51 4.95 3.58
N GLY A 251 5.30 4.27 4.41
CA GLY A 251 6.75 4.24 4.29
C GLY A 251 7.23 3.15 3.36
N HIS A 252 6.37 2.53 2.56
CA HIS A 252 6.80 1.55 1.56
C HIS A 252 6.04 1.66 0.25
N TYR A 253 6.65 1.15 -0.81
CA TYR A 253 5.98 0.76 -2.03
C TYR A 253 6.54 -0.58 -2.50
N SER A 254 5.76 -1.34 -3.27
CA SER A 254 6.20 -2.61 -3.82
C SER A 254 6.53 -2.48 -5.30
N THR A 255 7.66 -3.06 -5.71
CA THR A 255 8.09 -3.17 -7.11
C THR A 255 8.42 -4.61 -7.42
N PHE A 256 7.63 -5.25 -8.30
CA PHE A 256 7.82 -6.54 -8.98
C PHE A 256 8.28 -7.81 -8.19
N ASN A 257 8.79 -7.70 -6.96
CA ASN A 257 9.23 -8.77 -6.06
C ASN A 257 9.93 -8.20 -4.82
N ASP A 258 10.00 -6.87 -4.70
CA ASP A 258 10.69 -6.19 -3.62
C ASP A 258 9.75 -5.20 -2.95
N ILE A 259 10.03 -4.96 -1.67
CA ILE A 259 9.32 -3.99 -0.85
C ILE A 259 10.35 -2.94 -0.49
N VAL A 260 10.27 -1.80 -1.17
CA VAL A 260 11.15 -0.68 -0.90
C VAL A 260 10.54 0.10 0.25
N ILE A 261 11.29 0.17 1.34
CA ILE A 261 10.93 0.89 2.56
C ILE A 261 11.73 2.19 2.59
N GLY A 262 11.07 3.30 2.88
CA GLY A 262 11.72 4.60 2.99
C GLY A 262 10.87 5.64 3.71
N PRO A 263 11.48 6.78 4.03
CA PRO A 263 10.81 7.87 4.73
C PRO A 263 9.70 8.49 3.87
N CYS A 264 8.64 8.95 4.51
CA CYS A 264 7.63 9.78 3.87
C CYS A 264 7.41 11.05 4.70
N LYS A 265 7.61 12.21 4.07
CA LYS A 265 7.44 13.53 4.70
C LYS A 265 6.35 14.30 3.96
N VAL A 266 5.32 14.70 4.70
CA VAL A 266 4.12 15.35 4.16
C VAL A 266 3.95 16.74 4.77
N SER A 267 3.91 17.74 3.88
CA SER A 267 3.63 19.14 4.17
C SER A 267 2.40 19.62 3.40
N GLY A 268 1.75 20.68 3.92
CA GLY A 268 0.62 21.32 3.26
C GLY A 268 -0.70 20.56 3.40
N VAL A 269 -1.59 20.72 2.42
CA VAL A 269 -2.90 20.10 2.37
C VAL A 269 -2.84 18.90 1.42
N LEU A 270 -3.06 17.70 1.95
CA LEU A 270 -3.14 16.48 1.17
C LEU A 270 -4.61 16.16 0.85
N GLY A 271 -4.99 16.31 -0.42
CA GLY A 271 -6.38 16.12 -0.87
C GLY A 271 -6.86 14.67 -0.78
N GLN A 272 -8.18 14.49 -0.83
CA GLN A 272 -8.84 13.18 -0.76
C GLN A 272 -8.23 12.12 -1.69
N GLY A 273 -8.00 10.91 -1.16
CA GLY A 273 -7.62 9.75 -1.94
C GLY A 273 -6.19 9.79 -2.49
N VAL A 274 -5.35 10.71 -2.02
CA VAL A 274 -3.94 10.74 -2.36
C VAL A 274 -3.23 9.52 -1.78
N PHE A 275 -2.34 8.94 -2.57
CA PHE A 275 -1.44 7.87 -2.15
C PHE A 275 -0.02 8.44 -2.05
N ALA A 276 0.61 8.37 -0.88
CA ALA A 276 1.98 8.81 -0.66
C ALA A 276 2.81 7.65 -0.11
N ALA A 277 3.87 7.27 -0.81
CA ALA A 277 4.71 6.13 -0.48
C ALA A 277 6.19 6.45 -0.70
N ASN A 278 7.00 6.41 0.37
CA ASN A 278 8.42 6.83 0.30
C ASN A 278 8.57 8.17 -0.46
N ALA A 279 7.83 9.18 -0.02
CA ALA A 279 7.61 10.42 -0.77
C ALA A 279 7.89 11.66 0.06
N LEU A 280 8.52 12.66 -0.57
CA LEU A 280 8.68 14.01 -0.03
C LEU A 280 7.68 14.94 -0.72
N ILE A 281 6.70 15.42 0.04
CA ILE A 281 5.63 16.30 -0.46
C ILE A 281 5.77 17.66 0.22
N ILE A 282 6.19 18.67 -0.55
CA ILE A 282 6.45 20.05 -0.09
C ILE A 282 5.36 21.03 -0.59
N SER A 283 4.44 20.57 -1.45
CA SER A 283 3.38 21.41 -2.03
C SER A 283 2.45 21.99 -0.95
N GLU A 284 1.97 23.22 -1.16
CA GLU A 284 0.94 23.82 -0.31
C GLU A 284 -0.37 23.03 -0.33
N GLU A 285 -0.76 22.51 -1.49
CA GLU A 285 -1.95 21.68 -1.67
C GLU A 285 -1.74 20.62 -2.77
N SER A 286 -2.10 19.37 -2.49
CA SER A 286 -2.09 18.29 -3.47
C SER A 286 -3.48 18.06 -4.04
N LYS A 287 -3.52 17.74 -5.34
CA LYS A 287 -4.78 17.43 -6.02
C LYS A 287 -5.32 16.08 -5.55
N PRO A 288 -6.65 15.91 -5.42
CA PRO A 288 -7.25 14.63 -5.07
C PRO A 288 -6.86 13.49 -6.02
N TRP A 289 -6.73 12.28 -5.46
CA TRP A 289 -6.44 11.03 -6.18
C TRP A 289 -5.09 11.04 -6.94
N HIS A 290 -4.10 11.73 -6.41
CA HIS A 290 -2.73 11.71 -6.94
C HIS A 290 -1.86 10.68 -6.21
N ALA A 291 -0.85 10.15 -6.90
CA ALA A 291 0.14 9.26 -6.31
C ALA A 291 1.50 9.96 -6.26
N PHE A 292 2.16 9.91 -5.10
CA PHE A 292 3.54 10.33 -4.89
C PHE A 292 4.31 9.11 -4.41
N VAL A 293 5.16 8.55 -5.27
CA VAL A 293 5.88 7.29 -4.97
C VAL A 293 7.36 7.46 -5.27
N GLY A 294 8.21 7.14 -4.29
CA GLY A 294 9.68 7.17 -4.46
C GLY A 294 10.25 8.56 -4.72
N THR A 295 9.52 9.63 -4.39
CA THR A 295 9.97 11.03 -4.59
C THR A 295 10.82 11.54 -3.43
N TYR A 296 11.02 10.73 -2.38
CA TYR A 296 11.89 11.11 -1.27
C TYR A 296 13.35 11.01 -1.71
N GLU A 297 13.93 12.14 -2.10
CA GLU A 297 15.35 12.24 -2.41
C GLU A 297 16.16 12.18 -1.11
N ASP A 298 16.47 10.97 -0.64
CA ASP A 298 17.63 10.75 0.21
C ASP A 298 18.70 9.98 -0.56
N SER A 299 19.65 10.79 -1.03
CA SER A 299 20.99 10.47 -1.52
C SER A 299 21.63 9.18 -0.96
N LYS A 300 21.49 8.06 -1.69
CA LYS A 300 22.54 7.10 -2.09
C LYS A 300 21.93 5.74 -2.44
N LYS A 301 22.10 5.35 -3.71
CA LYS A 301 21.92 3.98 -4.23
C LYS A 301 20.49 3.46 -4.24
N HIS A 302 19.71 3.89 -5.21
CA HIS A 302 19.05 3.00 -6.17
C HIS A 302 18.38 3.89 -7.22
N CYS A 303 19.22 4.60 -7.99
CA CYS A 303 18.82 4.86 -9.37
C CYS A 303 18.71 3.47 -9.99
N PHE A 304 17.48 3.00 -10.21
CA PHE A 304 17.28 2.10 -11.34
C PHE A 304 17.94 2.79 -12.53
N PRO A 305 18.72 2.07 -13.35
CA PRO A 305 19.08 2.64 -14.63
C PRO A 305 17.75 2.96 -15.32
N MET A 306 17.42 4.25 -15.42
CA MET A 306 16.67 4.68 -16.58
C MET A 306 17.50 4.16 -17.73
N ILE A 307 17.02 3.09 -18.36
CA ILE A 307 17.55 2.67 -19.64
C ILE A 307 17.39 3.93 -20.49
N ASN A 308 18.52 4.53 -20.84
CA ASN A 308 18.54 5.52 -21.90
C ASN A 308 17.84 4.83 -23.06
N ASP A 309 16.65 5.34 -23.43
CA ASP A 309 16.07 5.12 -24.74
C ASP A 309 17.00 5.79 -25.76
N THR A 310 18.16 5.19 -25.95
CA THR A 310 18.94 5.36 -27.17
C THR A 310 18.22 4.59 -28.25
N GLU A 311 17.81 5.35 -29.27
CA GLU A 311 17.29 4.92 -30.57
C GLU A 311 15.77 4.73 -30.69
N SER A 312 15.04 5.84 -30.54
CA SER A 312 14.12 6.22 -31.63
C SER A 312 14.26 7.72 -31.91
N GLY A 313 15.02 8.03 -32.97
CA GLY A 313 15.14 9.39 -33.47
C GLY A 313 13.82 9.84 -34.07
N LEU A 314 13.04 10.59 -33.30
CA LEU A 314 12.21 11.72 -33.75
C LEU A 314 11.55 12.35 -32.52
N SER A 315 11.57 13.68 -32.42
CA SER A 315 10.86 14.54 -31.44
C SER A 315 11.70 15.13 -30.28
N ARG A 316 12.87 15.71 -30.60
CA ARG A 316 13.37 16.90 -29.89
C ARG A 316 12.89 18.15 -30.63
N SER A 317 11.75 18.72 -30.24
CA SER A 317 11.38 20.09 -30.63
C SER A 317 10.33 20.80 -29.76
N LEU A 318 9.99 20.32 -28.55
CA LEU A 318 8.90 20.92 -27.75
C LEU A 318 9.21 21.19 -26.26
N LEU A 319 10.46 21.52 -25.91
CA LEU A 319 10.81 22.00 -24.55
C LEU A 319 11.68 23.26 -24.58
N SER A 320 11.28 24.26 -25.37
CA SER A 320 11.96 25.58 -25.46
C SER A 320 10.99 26.77 -25.50
N ALA A 321 9.76 26.62 -25.02
CA ALA A 321 8.84 27.76 -24.91
C ALA A 321 7.92 27.55 -23.71
N CYS A 322 8.36 28.01 -22.54
CA CYS A 322 7.52 28.46 -21.43
C CYS A 322 8.46 29.04 -20.35
N SER A 323 9.08 30.16 -20.69
CA SER A 323 9.55 31.18 -19.74
C SER A 323 9.16 32.52 -20.36
N GLU A 324 8.62 33.43 -19.56
CA GLU A 324 7.86 34.65 -19.94
C GLU A 324 6.40 34.29 -20.30
N GLU A 325 5.35 34.66 -19.57
CA GLU A 325 5.04 35.84 -18.73
C GLU A 325 4.52 35.52 -17.32
#